data_AF-A0A6M8VCS7-F1
#
_entry.id   AF-A0A6M8VCS7-F1
#
_cell.length_a   1.000
_cell.length_b   1.000
_cell.length_c   1.000
_cell.angle_alpha   90.00
_cell.angle_beta   90.00
_cell.angle_gamma   90.00
#
_symmetry.space_group_name_H-M   'P 1'
#
loop_
_entity.id
_entity.type
_entity.pdbx_description
1 polymer ?
#
loop_
_entity_poly.entity_id
_entity_poly.type
_entity_poly.pdbx_seq_one_letter_code
_entity_poly.pdbx_strand_id
1 'polypeptide(L)'
;MKTRDFQRSNTLSAPAWLLCAAMTVASTTPTEASDGRIFWVGPEASCDHASIQAALADGAGSAAGDEVRVSLSYSHSGMVTIGGDLTLRGGFESCRGQVTSDRSALYAPPMDPLFVLEAGHRLELLDLRLVGDNSGPRDGGVIRMQPGRIVLVLDDVLIENGNAVRGGAIFMAGDGNRLEMNETQIAGNTAVTGGGVYCARGAELSLHSGRIEGNSATLAGGGIYVEAGCNLPDEPNRLSRVVADNHVTSDQFGYEVGVELATAGSR
;
A
#
# COMPACT_ATOMS: atom_id res chain seq x y z
N MET A 1 74.22 5.32 -24.05
CA MET A 1 74.89 6.32 -24.92
C MET A 1 73.90 6.68 -26.03
N LYS A 2 73.20 7.83 -25.98
CA LYS A 2 73.49 9.10 -26.72
C LYS A 2 73.78 8.81 -28.22
N THR A 3 73.02 9.26 -29.23
CA THR A 3 72.64 10.64 -29.67
C THR A 3 71.60 10.54 -30.82
N ARG A 4 70.47 11.28 -30.86
CA ARG A 4 70.17 12.59 -31.51
C ARG A 4 70.37 12.75 -33.05
N ASP A 5 69.34 13.36 -33.66
CA ASP A 5 69.23 14.14 -34.94
C ASP A 5 68.52 13.42 -36.12
N PHE A 6 67.30 13.78 -36.58
CA PHE A 6 66.68 15.01 -37.17
C PHE A 6 67.00 15.23 -38.66
N GLN A 7 65.95 15.18 -39.52
CA GLN A 7 65.67 15.89 -40.80
C GLN A 7 64.76 15.00 -41.69
N ARG A 8 63.44 15.28 -41.74
CA ARG A 8 62.70 16.06 -42.76
C ARG A 8 62.53 15.38 -44.14
N SER A 9 61.29 15.05 -44.48
CA SER A 9 60.75 15.30 -45.82
C SER A 9 59.24 15.56 -45.77
N ASN A 10 58.87 16.79 -46.13
CA ASN A 10 57.52 17.27 -46.37
C ASN A 10 56.89 16.56 -47.57
N THR A 11 55.62 16.17 -47.46
CA THR A 11 54.65 16.30 -48.56
C THR A 11 53.32 16.77 -47.99
N LEU A 12 52.89 17.92 -48.51
CA LEU A 12 51.66 18.64 -48.14
C LEU A 12 50.40 18.02 -48.77
N SER A 13 49.28 18.41 -48.15
CA SER A 13 47.94 18.67 -48.70
C SER A 13 46.99 17.51 -49.00
N ALA A 14 45.98 17.36 -48.14
CA ALA A 14 44.58 17.60 -48.48
C ALA A 14 43.75 17.80 -47.19
N PRO A 15 42.73 18.69 -47.16
CA PRO A 15 41.93 18.94 -45.96
C PRO A 15 40.83 17.89 -45.85
N ALA A 16 40.84 17.10 -44.78
CA ALA A 16 39.70 16.27 -44.41
C ALA A 16 38.66 17.16 -43.73
N TRP A 17 37.58 17.43 -44.45
CA TRP A 17 36.39 18.09 -43.93
C TRP A 17 35.82 17.22 -42.80
N LEU A 18 35.64 17.81 -41.62
CA LEU A 18 34.86 17.20 -40.53
C LEU A 18 33.43 16.94 -41.03
N LEU A 19 33.11 15.69 -41.38
CA LEU A 19 31.74 15.22 -41.26
C LEU A 19 31.51 14.85 -39.80
N CYS A 20 31.02 15.82 -39.03
CA CYS A 20 30.40 15.53 -37.74
C CYS A 20 29.06 14.84 -38.05
N ALA A 21 29.04 13.51 -38.04
CA ALA A 21 27.79 12.76 -38.04
C ALA A 21 27.06 13.10 -36.74
N ALA A 22 26.05 13.96 -36.82
CA ALA A 22 25.10 14.16 -35.75
C ALA A 22 24.31 12.85 -35.60
N MET A 23 24.78 11.96 -34.73
CA MET A 23 23.92 10.94 -34.15
C MET A 23 22.87 11.69 -33.34
N THR A 24 21.68 11.80 -33.91
CA THR A 24 20.46 12.10 -33.16
C THR A 24 20.30 11.01 -32.12
N VAL A 25 20.81 11.27 -30.92
CA VAL A 25 20.33 10.57 -29.74
C VAL A 25 18.86 10.97 -29.67
N ALA A 26 17.97 10.03 -29.98
CA ALA A 26 16.58 10.17 -29.60
C ALA A 26 16.59 10.27 -28.08
N SER A 27 16.56 11.50 -27.56
CA SER A 27 16.19 11.74 -26.19
C SER A 27 14.76 11.24 -26.09
N THR A 28 14.60 10.01 -25.62
CA THR A 28 13.37 9.65 -24.93
C THR A 28 13.35 10.60 -23.75
N THR A 29 12.70 11.74 -23.93
CA THR A 29 12.14 12.49 -22.83
C THR A 29 11.55 11.45 -21.89
N PRO A 30 11.86 11.46 -20.58
CA PRO A 30 11.10 10.64 -19.67
C PRO A 30 9.65 10.94 -20.00
N THR A 31 8.87 9.90 -20.34
CA THR A 31 7.42 9.99 -20.45
C THR A 31 6.99 10.88 -19.30
N GLU A 32 6.47 12.08 -19.63
CA GLU A 32 5.91 12.95 -18.61
C GLU A 32 5.05 12.05 -17.74
N ALA A 33 5.35 12.02 -16.44
CA ALA A 33 4.40 11.49 -15.48
C ALA A 33 3.10 12.20 -15.85
N SER A 34 2.11 11.45 -16.33
CA SER A 34 0.80 12.02 -16.57
C SER A 34 0.44 12.73 -15.27
N ASP A 35 0.30 14.04 -15.32
CA ASP A 35 -0.11 14.81 -14.15
C ASP A 35 -1.46 14.23 -13.75
N GLY A 36 -1.44 13.42 -12.70
CA GLY A 36 -2.57 12.59 -12.33
C GLY A 36 -3.78 13.47 -12.10
N ARG A 37 -4.96 13.01 -12.51
CA ARG A 37 -6.16 13.82 -12.30
C ARG A 37 -6.51 13.79 -10.83
N ILE A 38 -6.93 14.95 -10.32
CA ILE A 38 -7.39 15.09 -8.95
C ILE A 38 -8.91 15.08 -8.95
N PHE A 39 -9.49 14.17 -8.16
CA PHE A 39 -10.93 14.02 -7.98
C PHE A 39 -11.29 14.39 -6.54
N TRP A 40 -12.09 15.44 -6.35
CA TRP A 40 -12.54 15.85 -5.02
C TRP A 40 -13.84 15.16 -4.63
N VAL A 41 -13.83 14.46 -3.48
CA VAL A 41 -14.95 13.69 -2.95
C VAL A 41 -15.42 14.25 -1.61
N GLY A 42 -16.73 14.52 -1.52
CA GLY A 42 -17.37 15.00 -0.30
C GLY A 42 -18.81 15.46 -0.53
N PRO A 43 -19.57 15.75 0.54
CA PRO A 43 -20.94 16.26 0.45
C PRO A 43 -21.02 17.73 -0.02
N GLU A 44 -19.89 18.45 -0.03
CA GLU A 44 -19.87 19.88 -0.32
C GLU A 44 -20.12 20.19 -1.81
N ALA A 45 -20.75 21.32 -2.09
CA ALA A 45 -20.96 21.79 -3.46
C ALA A 45 -19.63 22.10 -4.20
N SER A 46 -18.53 22.24 -3.46
CA SER A 46 -17.19 22.41 -4.01
C SER A 46 -16.51 21.09 -4.37
N CYS A 47 -17.16 19.94 -4.23
CA CYS A 47 -16.63 18.64 -4.64
C CYS A 47 -17.03 18.29 -6.07
N ASP A 48 -16.21 17.46 -6.74
CA ASP A 48 -16.52 16.97 -8.08
C ASP A 48 -17.48 15.76 -8.00
N HIS A 49 -17.36 14.95 -6.94
CA HIS A 49 -18.17 13.76 -6.72
C HIS A 49 -18.69 13.66 -5.28
N ALA A 50 -19.89 13.10 -5.14
CA ALA A 50 -20.51 12.86 -3.84
C ALA A 50 -19.98 11.59 -3.14
N SER A 51 -19.25 10.71 -3.83
CA SER A 51 -18.70 9.47 -3.28
C SER A 51 -17.44 9.00 -4.01
N ILE A 52 -16.64 8.18 -3.33
CA ILE A 52 -15.45 7.54 -3.93
C ILE A 52 -15.87 6.68 -5.12
N GLN A 53 -16.98 5.93 -5.00
CA GLN A 53 -17.49 5.10 -6.09
C GLN A 53 -17.87 5.94 -7.32
N ALA A 54 -18.39 7.15 -7.13
CA ALA A 54 -18.68 8.05 -8.25
C ALA A 54 -17.41 8.56 -8.94
N ALA A 55 -16.35 8.87 -8.17
CA ALA A 55 -15.05 9.23 -8.74
C ALA A 55 -14.42 8.07 -9.51
N LEU A 56 -14.49 6.85 -8.99
CA LEU A 56 -14.04 5.64 -9.69
C LEU A 56 -14.84 5.39 -10.98
N ALA A 57 -16.16 5.60 -10.95
CA ALA A 57 -17.02 5.48 -12.12
C ALA A 57 -16.72 6.54 -13.20
N ASP A 58 -16.22 7.71 -12.80
CA ASP A 58 -15.72 8.75 -13.70
C ASP A 58 -14.26 8.51 -14.17
N GLY A 59 -13.71 7.35 -13.79
CA GLY A 59 -12.43 6.86 -14.26
C GLY A 59 -11.24 7.18 -13.35
N ALA A 60 -11.43 7.55 -12.09
CA ALA A 60 -10.32 7.63 -11.15
C ALA A 60 -9.59 6.27 -11.06
N GLY A 61 -8.27 6.30 -11.22
CA GLY A 61 -7.41 5.11 -11.24
C GLY A 61 -7.19 4.50 -12.63
N SER A 62 -7.72 5.13 -13.69
CA SER A 62 -7.48 4.70 -15.07
C SER A 62 -6.24 5.33 -15.71
N ALA A 63 -5.69 6.38 -15.10
CA ALA A 63 -4.43 6.99 -15.50
C ALA A 63 -3.42 6.95 -14.33
N ALA A 64 -2.13 6.83 -14.68
CA ALA A 64 -1.07 6.84 -13.69
C ALA A 64 -1.06 8.18 -12.93
N GLY A 65 -0.98 8.10 -11.60
CA GLY A 65 -0.95 9.26 -10.71
C GLY A 65 -2.31 9.82 -10.31
N ASP A 66 -3.43 9.26 -10.81
CA ASP A 66 -4.77 9.70 -10.39
C ASP A 66 -4.90 9.71 -8.85
N GLU A 67 -5.47 10.79 -8.31
CA GLU A 67 -5.61 11.03 -6.88
C GLU A 67 -7.06 11.37 -6.54
N VAL A 68 -7.65 10.61 -5.62
CA VAL A 68 -8.94 10.95 -5.01
C VAL A 68 -8.69 11.59 -3.65
N ARG A 69 -9.19 12.82 -3.47
CA ARG A 69 -9.07 13.59 -2.23
C ARG A 69 -10.40 13.65 -1.51
N VAL A 70 -10.39 13.22 -0.25
CA VAL A 70 -11.59 13.01 0.55
C VAL A 70 -11.71 14.07 1.64
N SER A 71 -12.80 14.82 1.66
CA SER A 71 -13.06 15.81 2.72
C SER A 71 -13.36 15.15 4.07
N LEU A 72 -13.10 15.87 5.16
CA LEU A 72 -13.41 15.42 6.53
C LEU A 72 -14.92 15.26 6.77
N SER A 73 -15.74 15.97 6.00
CA SER A 73 -17.21 15.88 6.07
C SER A 73 -17.77 14.70 5.28
N TYR A 74 -16.93 13.98 4.52
CA TYR A 74 -17.37 12.82 3.76
C TYR A 74 -17.77 11.68 4.68
N SER A 75 -18.97 11.15 4.47
CA SER A 75 -19.43 9.91 5.08
C SER A 75 -19.47 8.83 4.01
N HIS A 76 -18.77 7.74 4.27
CA HIS A 76 -18.73 6.61 3.36
C HIS A 76 -19.92 5.68 3.54
N SER A 77 -20.42 5.14 2.44
CA SER A 77 -21.42 4.06 2.44
C SER A 77 -21.06 3.03 1.39
N GLY A 78 -20.88 1.78 1.82
CA GLY A 78 -20.68 0.63 0.96
C GLY A 78 -19.24 0.12 0.90
N MET A 79 -19.03 -0.87 0.03
CA MET A 79 -17.71 -1.41 -0.27
C MET A 79 -17.09 -0.63 -1.45
N VAL A 80 -15.77 -0.50 -1.46
CA VAL A 80 -15.00 0.11 -2.54
C VAL A 80 -14.13 -0.94 -3.21
N THR A 81 -14.33 -1.15 -4.51
CA THR A 81 -13.46 -2.03 -5.31
C THR A 81 -12.48 -1.19 -6.11
N ILE A 82 -11.18 -1.46 -5.94
CA ILE A 82 -10.10 -0.76 -6.65
C ILE A 82 -9.55 -1.69 -7.72
N GLY A 83 -9.71 -1.30 -8.98
CA GLY A 83 -9.22 -2.02 -10.17
C GLY A 83 -8.32 -1.16 -11.04
N GLY A 84 -7.60 -0.22 -10.44
CA GLY A 84 -6.74 0.75 -11.12
C GLY A 84 -5.66 1.27 -10.17
N ASP A 85 -4.64 1.91 -10.74
CA ASP A 85 -3.56 2.52 -9.96
C ASP A 85 -4.06 3.85 -9.38
N LEU A 86 -4.17 3.94 -8.06
CA LEU A 86 -4.86 5.05 -7.41
C LEU A 86 -4.15 5.52 -6.13
N THR A 87 -4.13 6.82 -5.93
CA THR A 87 -3.86 7.43 -4.62
C THR A 87 -5.19 7.90 -4.01
N LEU A 88 -5.46 7.51 -2.77
CA LEU A 88 -6.61 7.99 -2.00
C LEU A 88 -6.08 8.71 -0.75
N ARG A 89 -6.32 10.02 -0.69
CA ARG A 89 -5.83 10.88 0.39
C ARG A 89 -6.99 11.51 1.16
N GLY A 90 -6.98 11.37 2.47
CA GLY A 90 -7.90 12.03 3.39
C GLY A 90 -7.34 13.34 3.97
N GLY A 91 -7.97 13.82 5.03
CA GLY A 91 -7.47 14.93 5.84
C GLY A 91 -7.68 16.32 5.25
N PHE A 92 -8.61 16.49 4.31
CA PHE A 92 -8.95 17.82 3.79
C PHE A 92 -10.14 18.42 4.54
N GLU A 93 -10.01 19.65 5.04
CA GLU A 93 -11.11 20.35 5.76
C GLU A 93 -12.42 20.34 4.96
N SER A 94 -12.30 20.59 3.66
CA SER A 94 -13.36 20.50 2.67
C SER A 94 -12.77 20.18 1.30
N CYS A 95 -13.62 19.90 0.31
CA CYS A 95 -13.15 19.89 -1.08
C CYS A 95 -12.53 21.23 -1.46
N ARG A 96 -11.34 21.18 -2.08
CA ARG A 96 -10.47 22.34 -2.42
C ARG A 96 -9.97 23.12 -1.18
N GLY A 97 -10.10 22.53 0.01
CA GLY A 97 -9.62 23.08 1.28
C GLY A 97 -8.15 22.75 1.56
N GLN A 98 -7.68 23.17 2.74
CA GLN A 98 -6.34 22.85 3.22
C GLN A 98 -6.28 21.43 3.81
N VAL A 99 -5.08 20.85 3.81
CA VAL A 99 -4.78 19.61 4.53
C VAL A 99 -4.71 19.92 6.03
N THR A 100 -5.33 19.08 6.84
CA THR A 100 -5.35 19.14 8.30
C THR A 100 -4.53 18.00 8.89
N SER A 101 -4.42 17.95 10.22
CA SER A 101 -3.85 16.80 10.94
C SER A 101 -4.88 15.69 11.22
N ASP A 102 -6.14 15.90 10.87
CA ASP A 102 -7.21 14.92 11.09
C ASP A 102 -7.28 13.96 9.91
N ARG A 103 -7.71 12.72 10.14
CA ARG A 103 -7.88 11.72 9.10
C ARG A 103 -9.31 11.66 8.61
N SER A 104 -9.53 11.55 7.30
CA SER A 104 -10.88 11.30 6.76
C SER A 104 -11.31 9.87 7.10
N ALA A 105 -12.49 9.71 7.69
CA ALA A 105 -12.96 8.41 8.18
C ALA A 105 -13.83 7.68 7.15
N LEU A 106 -13.48 6.42 6.87
CA LEU A 106 -14.21 5.53 5.98
C LEU A 106 -14.64 4.28 6.75
N TYR A 107 -15.89 3.86 6.55
CA TYR A 107 -16.51 2.80 7.34
C TYR A 107 -16.90 1.63 6.46
N ALA A 108 -16.47 0.42 6.83
CA ALA A 108 -16.87 -0.81 6.15
C ALA A 108 -18.40 -1.01 6.27
N PRO A 109 -19.05 -1.54 5.22
CA PRO A 109 -20.44 -1.95 5.31
C PRO A 109 -20.57 -3.24 6.14
N PRO A 110 -21.79 -3.57 6.62
CA PRO A 110 -22.03 -4.84 7.30
C PRO A 110 -21.55 -6.05 6.49
N MET A 111 -20.78 -6.94 7.13
CA MET A 111 -20.33 -8.25 6.64
C MET A 111 -19.32 -8.26 5.48
N ASP A 112 -18.92 -7.10 4.98
CA ASP A 112 -18.03 -6.97 3.82
C ASP A 112 -16.85 -6.03 4.11
N PRO A 113 -15.67 -6.26 3.49
CA PRO A 113 -14.54 -5.35 3.62
C PRO A 113 -14.89 -3.93 3.13
N LEU A 114 -14.22 -2.93 3.69
CA LEU A 114 -14.25 -1.58 3.15
C LEU A 114 -13.60 -1.53 1.75
N PHE A 115 -12.41 -2.13 1.61
CA PHE A 115 -11.67 -2.16 0.34
C PHE A 115 -11.47 -3.58 -0.17
N VAL A 116 -11.80 -3.78 -1.45
CA VAL A 116 -11.42 -4.95 -2.23
C VAL A 116 -10.45 -4.50 -3.31
N LEU A 117 -9.25 -5.04 -3.30
CA LEU A 117 -8.22 -4.69 -4.27
C LEU A 117 -8.13 -5.80 -5.32
N GLU A 118 -8.25 -5.43 -6.59
CA GLU A 118 -8.12 -6.33 -7.74
C GLU A 118 -6.66 -6.48 -8.18
N ALA A 119 -6.38 -7.57 -8.90
CA ALA A 119 -5.02 -7.95 -9.30
C ALA A 119 -4.33 -6.90 -10.20
N GLY A 120 -3.03 -6.71 -9.99
CA GLY A 120 -2.14 -5.98 -10.89
C GLY A 120 -2.07 -4.48 -10.66
N HIS A 121 -2.63 -3.99 -9.55
CA HIS A 121 -2.77 -2.56 -9.28
C HIS A 121 -2.03 -2.11 -8.03
N ARG A 122 -1.69 -0.82 -8.02
CA ARG A 122 -1.13 -0.11 -6.86
C ARG A 122 -2.17 0.81 -6.23
N LEU A 123 -2.39 0.66 -4.93
CA LEU A 123 -3.20 1.57 -4.14
C LEU A 123 -2.33 2.23 -3.06
N GLU A 124 -2.35 3.55 -3.01
CA GLU A 124 -1.76 4.33 -1.94
C GLU A 124 -2.87 4.96 -1.09
N LEU A 125 -2.86 4.72 0.22
CA LEU A 125 -3.81 5.28 1.17
C LEU A 125 -3.06 6.23 2.11
N LEU A 126 -3.51 7.48 2.18
CA LEU A 126 -2.86 8.53 2.96
C LEU A 126 -3.84 9.30 3.83
N ASP A 127 -3.48 9.60 5.07
CA ASP A 127 -4.26 10.49 5.96
C ASP A 127 -5.72 9.98 6.20
N LEU A 128 -5.88 8.66 6.36
CA LEU A 128 -7.19 7.99 6.42
C LEU A 128 -7.40 7.18 7.71
N ARG A 129 -8.63 7.21 8.23
CA ARG A 129 -9.10 6.32 9.29
C ARG A 129 -10.07 5.31 8.70
N LEU A 130 -9.67 4.05 8.62
CA LEU A 130 -10.44 2.96 8.04
C LEU A 130 -11.01 2.11 9.17
N VAL A 131 -12.33 2.09 9.27
CA VAL A 131 -13.05 1.46 10.38
C VAL A 131 -13.84 0.28 9.85
N GLY A 132 -13.53 -0.93 10.32
CA GLY A 132 -14.33 -2.12 10.09
C GLY A 132 -15.69 -2.04 10.79
N ASP A 133 -16.53 -3.02 10.53
CA ASP A 133 -17.88 -3.12 11.10
C ASP A 133 -17.96 -4.14 12.27
N ASN A 134 -16.83 -4.76 12.60
CA ASN A 134 -16.69 -5.84 13.56
C ASN A 134 -17.63 -7.05 13.33
N SER A 135 -18.03 -7.35 12.09
CA SER A 135 -18.99 -8.44 11.81
C SER A 135 -18.56 -9.47 10.74
N GLY A 136 -17.35 -9.38 10.20
CA GLY A 136 -16.95 -10.10 8.99
C GLY A 136 -16.75 -11.63 9.15
N PRO A 137 -17.56 -12.47 8.46
CA PRO A 137 -17.26 -13.90 8.27
C PRO A 137 -16.28 -14.14 7.11
N ARG A 138 -15.83 -13.09 6.43
CA ARG A 138 -14.95 -13.15 5.25
C ARG A 138 -13.50 -12.88 5.66
N ASP A 139 -12.58 -13.04 4.72
CA ASP A 139 -11.19 -12.63 4.91
C ASP A 139 -11.01 -11.14 4.63
N GLY A 140 -10.17 -10.47 5.43
CA GLY A 140 -9.88 -9.04 5.31
C GLY A 140 -11.01 -8.20 5.86
N GLY A 141 -11.02 -7.94 7.16
CA GLY A 141 -12.15 -7.23 7.81
C GLY A 141 -12.25 -5.76 7.40
N VAL A 142 -11.15 -5.14 6.94
CA VAL A 142 -11.16 -3.80 6.38
C VAL A 142 -10.65 -3.80 4.94
N ILE A 143 -9.51 -4.47 4.69
CA ILE A 143 -8.90 -4.53 3.36
C ILE A 143 -8.70 -5.99 2.95
N ARG A 144 -9.19 -6.34 1.77
CA ARG A 144 -9.01 -7.65 1.14
C ARG A 144 -8.24 -7.50 -0.17
N MET A 145 -7.01 -8.03 -0.19
CA MET A 145 -6.21 -8.12 -1.41
C MET A 145 -6.55 -9.42 -2.15
N GLN A 146 -7.03 -9.32 -3.39
CA GLN A 146 -7.15 -10.50 -4.25
C GLN A 146 -5.76 -11.03 -4.65
N PRO A 147 -5.63 -12.31 -5.04
CA PRO A 147 -4.37 -12.81 -5.58
C PRO A 147 -4.02 -12.11 -6.91
N GLY A 148 -2.84 -11.51 -7.01
CA GLY A 148 -2.28 -11.13 -8.32
C GLY A 148 -1.45 -9.86 -8.35
N ARG A 149 -0.35 -9.79 -7.60
CA ARG A 149 0.61 -8.66 -7.63
C ARG A 149 0.01 -7.30 -7.31
N ILE A 150 -0.76 -7.23 -6.24
CA ILE A 150 -1.31 -5.97 -5.72
C ILE A 150 -0.27 -5.30 -4.84
N VAL A 151 -0.05 -4.00 -5.01
CA VAL A 151 0.80 -3.22 -4.09
C VAL A 151 -0.07 -2.25 -3.30
N LEU A 152 -0.15 -2.47 -1.99
CA LEU A 152 -0.84 -1.59 -1.05
C LEU A 152 0.19 -0.80 -0.24
N VAL A 153 0.12 0.52 -0.31
CA VAL A 153 0.94 1.42 0.51
C VAL A 153 0.04 2.18 1.46
N LEU A 154 0.39 2.16 2.75
CA LEU A 154 -0.29 2.87 3.81
C LEU A 154 0.66 3.92 4.38
N ASP A 155 0.23 5.17 4.39
CA ASP A 155 0.98 6.31 4.94
C ASP A 155 0.09 7.15 5.87
N ASP A 156 0.46 7.25 7.15
CA ASP A 156 -0.37 7.88 8.18
C ASP A 156 -1.84 7.40 8.21
N VAL A 157 -2.05 6.08 8.07
CA VAL A 157 -3.38 5.45 8.11
C VAL A 157 -3.64 4.83 9.49
N LEU A 158 -4.88 4.88 9.95
CA LEU A 158 -5.38 4.07 11.07
C LEU A 158 -6.38 3.02 10.56
N ILE A 159 -6.15 1.75 10.88
CA ILE A 159 -7.08 0.66 10.57
C ILE A 159 -7.54 0.00 11.87
N GLU A 160 -8.84 0.04 12.13
CA GLU A 160 -9.42 -0.44 13.39
C GLU A 160 -10.79 -1.12 13.23
N ASN A 161 -11.21 -1.86 14.25
CA ASN A 161 -12.51 -2.53 14.32
C ASN A 161 -12.80 -3.51 13.17
N GLY A 162 -11.76 -4.00 12.50
CA GLY A 162 -11.86 -5.09 11.56
C GLY A 162 -12.15 -6.42 12.28
N ASN A 163 -13.07 -7.22 11.72
CA ASN A 163 -13.35 -8.59 12.16
C ASN A 163 -13.37 -9.50 10.94
N ALA A 164 -12.64 -10.61 10.99
CA ALA A 164 -12.49 -11.51 9.85
C ALA A 164 -12.22 -12.96 10.26
N VAL A 165 -12.32 -13.88 9.31
CA VAL A 165 -11.74 -15.23 9.48
C VAL A 165 -10.22 -15.17 9.41
N ARG A 166 -9.68 -14.49 8.40
CA ARG A 166 -8.24 -14.24 8.24
C ARG A 166 -7.99 -12.76 8.03
N GLY A 167 -7.05 -12.19 8.78
CA GLY A 167 -6.64 -10.80 8.62
C GLY A 167 -7.73 -9.85 9.07
N GLY A 168 -7.81 -9.60 10.39
CA GLY A 168 -8.87 -8.77 10.96
C GLY A 168 -8.89 -7.38 10.34
N ALA A 169 -7.72 -6.76 10.16
CA ALA A 169 -7.58 -5.56 9.34
C ALA A 169 -7.36 -5.92 7.85
N ILE A 170 -6.28 -6.64 7.58
CA ILE A 170 -5.79 -6.85 6.21
C ILE A 170 -5.60 -8.34 5.94
N PHE A 171 -6.24 -8.81 4.88
CA PHE A 171 -5.95 -10.11 4.28
C PHE A 171 -5.10 -9.94 3.02
N MET A 172 -3.94 -10.58 3.01
CA MET A 172 -3.06 -10.65 1.84
C MET A 172 -2.59 -12.07 1.58
N ALA A 173 -3.00 -12.63 0.44
CA ALA A 173 -2.52 -13.92 -0.03
C ALA A 173 -2.36 -13.89 -1.56
N GLY A 174 -1.21 -14.37 -2.03
CA GLY A 174 -0.94 -14.51 -3.47
C GLY A 174 0.39 -13.90 -3.89
N ASP A 175 1.01 -14.54 -4.89
CA ASP A 175 2.36 -14.22 -5.32
C ASP A 175 2.49 -12.77 -5.79
N GLY A 176 3.43 -12.06 -5.19
CA GLY A 176 3.75 -10.67 -5.51
C GLY A 176 2.79 -9.64 -4.92
N ASN A 177 1.79 -10.04 -4.13
CA ASN A 177 1.06 -9.08 -3.32
C ASN A 177 2.02 -8.48 -2.29
N ARG A 178 2.05 -7.15 -2.17
CA ARG A 178 2.94 -6.43 -1.27
C ARG A 178 2.16 -5.42 -0.43
N LEU A 179 2.46 -5.39 0.87
CA LEU A 179 2.00 -4.36 1.80
C LEU A 179 3.20 -3.57 2.31
N GLU A 180 3.18 -2.25 2.12
CA GLU A 180 4.15 -1.29 2.64
C GLU A 180 3.47 -0.38 3.68
N MET A 181 4.02 -0.33 4.90
CA MET A 181 3.48 0.49 5.99
C MET A 181 4.48 1.56 6.44
N ASN A 182 4.02 2.82 6.39
CA ASN A 182 4.68 4.01 6.90
C ASN A 182 3.74 4.75 7.85
N GLU A 183 4.21 5.05 9.05
CA GLU A 183 3.49 5.84 10.08
C GLU A 183 2.06 5.36 10.38
N THR A 184 1.79 4.10 10.06
CA THR A 184 0.44 3.52 10.05
C THR A 184 0.18 2.75 11.34
N GLN A 185 -1.04 2.83 11.85
CA GLN A 185 -1.50 2.09 13.00
C GLN A 185 -2.57 1.05 12.61
N ILE A 186 -2.34 -0.22 12.90
CA ILE A 186 -3.34 -1.28 12.80
C ILE A 186 -3.69 -1.71 14.22
N ALA A 187 -4.87 -1.33 14.71
CA ALA A 187 -5.21 -1.52 16.11
C ALA A 187 -6.64 -1.96 16.39
N GLY A 188 -6.83 -2.78 17.43
CA GLY A 188 -8.15 -3.21 17.87
C GLY A 188 -8.88 -4.09 16.86
N ASN A 189 -8.15 -4.80 15.99
CA ASN A 189 -8.74 -5.70 15.01
C ASN A 189 -8.77 -7.14 15.55
N THR A 190 -9.74 -7.91 15.08
CA THR A 190 -10.00 -9.27 15.55
C THR A 190 -10.10 -10.26 14.39
N ALA A 191 -9.55 -11.47 14.56
CA ALA A 191 -9.72 -12.53 13.57
C ALA A 191 -9.69 -13.93 14.17
N VAL A 192 -10.01 -14.95 13.37
CA VAL A 192 -9.66 -16.33 13.75
C VAL A 192 -8.15 -16.53 13.64
N THR A 193 -7.51 -16.00 12.59
CA THR A 193 -6.04 -16.02 12.41
C THR A 193 -5.55 -14.70 11.83
N GLY A 194 -4.45 -14.16 12.36
CA GLY A 194 -3.94 -12.85 11.94
C GLY A 194 -4.85 -11.72 12.39
N GLY A 195 -4.88 -11.42 13.70
CA GLY A 195 -5.80 -10.44 14.28
C GLY A 195 -5.67 -9.07 13.63
N GLY A 196 -4.46 -8.61 13.35
CA GLY A 196 -4.19 -7.49 12.47
C GLY A 196 -4.07 -7.93 11.01
N VAL A 197 -2.98 -8.61 10.68
CA VAL A 197 -2.61 -8.97 9.30
C VAL A 197 -2.49 -10.49 9.14
N TYR A 198 -3.07 -11.02 8.06
CA TYR A 198 -2.81 -12.37 7.60
C TYR A 198 -2.02 -12.32 6.29
N CYS A 199 -0.83 -12.93 6.28
CA CYS A 199 0.06 -12.96 5.11
C CYS A 199 0.37 -14.40 4.69
N ALA A 200 0.21 -14.70 3.40
CA ALA A 200 0.41 -16.05 2.87
C ALA A 200 0.83 -16.08 1.40
N ARG A 201 1.29 -17.25 0.93
CA ARG A 201 1.39 -17.60 -0.51
C ARG A 201 2.15 -16.59 -1.37
N GLY A 202 3.42 -16.33 -1.05
CA GLY A 202 4.29 -15.45 -1.85
C GLY A 202 4.02 -13.96 -1.68
N ALA A 203 3.15 -13.57 -0.74
CA ALA A 203 2.92 -12.19 -0.38
C ALA A 203 4.08 -11.64 0.46
N GLU A 204 4.33 -10.34 0.40
CA GLU A 204 5.47 -9.67 1.02
C GLU A 204 5.03 -8.52 1.93
N LEU A 205 5.54 -8.51 3.16
CA LEU A 205 5.28 -7.46 4.13
C LEU A 205 6.52 -6.57 4.31
N SER A 206 6.34 -5.25 4.20
CA SER A 206 7.37 -4.24 4.45
C SER A 206 6.89 -3.25 5.50
N LEU A 207 7.40 -3.40 6.73
CA LEU A 207 7.07 -2.52 7.86
C LEU A 207 8.22 -1.52 8.10
N HIS A 208 8.02 -0.26 7.71
CA HIS A 208 9.03 0.79 7.87
C HIS A 208 8.87 1.53 9.19
N SER A 209 7.66 2.00 9.48
CA SER A 209 7.28 2.68 10.72
C SER A 209 5.79 2.49 11.01
N GLY A 210 5.38 2.75 12.25
CA GLY A 210 3.99 2.56 12.70
C GLY A 210 3.87 1.53 13.82
N ARG A 211 2.63 1.09 14.07
CA ARG A 211 2.30 0.11 15.11
C ARG A 211 1.21 -0.87 14.66
N ILE A 212 1.36 -2.14 15.05
CA ILE A 212 0.35 -3.19 14.97
C ILE A 212 0.12 -3.63 16.41
N GLU A 213 -0.94 -3.12 17.03
CA GLU A 213 -1.12 -3.22 18.49
C GLU A 213 -2.57 -3.43 18.93
N GLY A 214 -2.78 -4.11 20.06
CA GLY A 214 -4.12 -4.36 20.58
C GLY A 214 -4.99 -5.23 19.65
N ASN A 215 -4.38 -5.97 18.72
CA ASN A 215 -5.11 -6.90 17.86
C ASN A 215 -5.21 -8.28 18.51
N SER A 216 -6.27 -9.02 18.17
CA SER A 216 -6.58 -10.29 18.80
C SER A 216 -6.92 -11.37 17.77
N ALA A 217 -6.32 -12.54 17.90
CA ALA A 217 -6.67 -13.70 17.11
C ALA A 217 -7.26 -14.81 18.00
N THR A 218 -8.21 -15.58 17.49
CA THR A 218 -8.70 -16.75 18.23
C THR A 218 -7.66 -17.85 18.23
N LEU A 219 -7.08 -18.20 17.08
CA LEU A 219 -6.18 -19.36 16.95
C LEU A 219 -4.70 -19.01 16.92
N ALA A 220 -4.29 -18.03 16.11
CA ALA A 220 -2.87 -17.76 15.89
C ALA A 220 -2.60 -16.37 15.33
N GLY A 221 -1.44 -15.81 15.68
CA GLY A 221 -0.94 -14.52 15.21
C GLY A 221 -1.83 -13.35 15.60
N GLY A 222 -1.80 -12.95 16.87
CA GLY A 222 -2.60 -11.84 17.38
C GLY A 222 -2.39 -10.55 16.58
N GLY A 223 -1.13 -10.20 16.31
CA GLY A 223 -0.78 -9.08 15.45
C GLY A 223 -0.71 -9.50 13.99
N ILE A 224 0.24 -10.37 13.67
CA ILE A 224 0.49 -10.88 12.32
C ILE A 224 0.53 -12.41 12.35
N TYR A 225 -0.24 -13.04 11.47
CA TYR A 225 -0.07 -14.45 11.15
C TYR A 225 0.65 -14.59 9.81
N VAL A 226 1.75 -15.34 9.82
CA VAL A 226 2.62 -15.56 8.67
C VAL A 226 2.53 -17.02 8.27
N GLU A 227 1.74 -17.30 7.23
CA GLU A 227 1.63 -18.63 6.64
C GLU A 227 2.85 -18.91 5.74
N ALA A 228 3.09 -20.20 5.47
CA ALA A 228 4.14 -20.65 4.57
C ALA A 228 4.12 -19.87 3.24
N GLY A 229 5.31 -19.38 2.85
CA GLY A 229 5.52 -18.61 1.63
C GLY A 229 5.28 -17.11 1.77
N CYS A 230 4.86 -16.58 2.92
CA CYS A 230 4.91 -15.14 3.15
C CYS A 230 6.37 -14.69 3.38
N ASN A 231 6.77 -13.61 2.71
CA ASN A 231 8.08 -12.98 2.87
C ASN A 231 7.96 -11.82 3.87
N LEU A 232 8.70 -11.93 4.97
CA LEU A 232 8.82 -10.88 5.97
C LEU A 232 9.98 -9.94 5.62
N PRO A 233 9.99 -8.71 6.16
CA PRO A 233 11.09 -7.79 5.89
C PRO A 233 12.40 -8.37 6.40
N ASP A 234 13.48 -8.19 5.64
CA ASP A 234 14.80 -8.82 5.84
C ASP A 234 15.44 -8.57 7.22
N GLU A 235 14.91 -7.61 7.99
CA GLU A 235 15.44 -7.22 9.29
C GLU A 235 14.53 -7.70 10.44
N PRO A 236 14.85 -8.84 11.10
CA PRO A 236 14.02 -9.39 12.18
C PRO A 236 13.78 -8.43 13.35
N ASN A 237 14.66 -7.45 13.57
CA ASN A 237 14.51 -6.41 14.58
C ASN A 237 13.42 -5.36 14.26
N ARG A 238 12.88 -5.32 13.04
CA ARG A 238 11.80 -4.39 12.67
C ARG A 238 10.44 -4.86 13.18
N LEU A 239 10.20 -6.18 13.16
CA LEU A 239 8.93 -6.75 13.61
C LEU A 239 8.67 -6.45 15.09
N SER A 240 9.69 -6.63 15.95
CA SER A 240 9.59 -6.37 17.39
C SER A 240 9.43 -4.89 17.76
N ARG A 241 9.63 -3.96 16.81
CA ARG A 241 9.41 -2.51 17.01
C ARG A 241 8.02 -2.07 16.61
N VAL A 242 7.44 -2.73 15.62
CA VAL A 242 6.14 -2.37 15.04
C VAL A 242 5.02 -3.17 15.68
N VAL A 243 5.28 -4.42 16.09
CA VAL A 243 4.24 -5.34 16.57
C VAL A 243 4.36 -5.51 18.08
N ALA A 244 3.36 -5.03 18.83
CA ALA A 244 3.34 -5.05 20.30
C ALA A 244 1.91 -5.25 20.82
N ASP A 245 1.73 -5.70 22.07
CA ASP A 245 0.43 -5.75 22.74
C ASP A 245 -0.69 -6.48 21.96
N ASN A 246 -0.35 -7.56 21.24
CA ASN A 246 -1.33 -8.37 20.51
C ASN A 246 -1.50 -9.75 21.15
N HIS A 247 -2.66 -10.36 20.97
CA HIS A 247 -3.08 -11.50 21.79
C HIS A 247 -3.66 -12.66 20.98
N VAL A 248 -3.46 -13.89 21.47
CA VAL A 248 -4.20 -15.07 21.00
C VAL A 248 -5.12 -15.55 22.13
N THR A 249 -6.43 -15.64 21.88
CA THR A 249 -7.42 -15.93 22.95
C THR A 249 -7.64 -17.41 23.22
N SER A 250 -7.25 -18.32 22.32
CA SER A 250 -7.39 -19.77 22.55
C SER A 250 -6.26 -20.38 23.39
N ASP A 251 -5.15 -19.65 23.61
CA ASP A 251 -4.21 -20.03 24.65
C ASP A 251 -4.82 -19.62 26.02
N GLN A 252 -4.87 -20.53 26.99
CA GLN A 252 -5.59 -20.30 28.26
C GLN A 252 -4.92 -19.27 29.19
N PHE A 253 -3.89 -18.56 28.70
CA PHE A 253 -3.01 -17.69 29.48
C PHE A 253 -2.84 -16.31 28.87
N GLY A 254 -3.28 -16.11 27.64
CA GLY A 254 -3.31 -14.83 26.99
C GLY A 254 -1.94 -14.25 26.65
N TYR A 255 -1.04 -15.09 26.13
CA TYR A 255 0.33 -14.63 25.85
C TYR A 255 0.35 -13.57 24.75
N GLU A 256 1.28 -12.62 24.87
CA GLU A 256 1.58 -11.70 23.79
C GLU A 256 2.13 -12.49 22.59
N VAL A 257 1.31 -12.63 21.55
CA VAL A 257 1.71 -13.24 20.29
C VAL A 257 1.63 -12.16 19.22
N GLY A 258 2.69 -11.35 19.15
CA GLY A 258 2.83 -10.29 18.17
C GLY A 258 2.89 -10.85 16.76
N VAL A 259 3.90 -11.67 16.47
CA VAL A 259 4.08 -12.34 15.18
C VAL A 259 4.15 -13.83 15.40
N GLU A 260 3.28 -14.58 14.74
CA GLU A 260 3.33 -16.04 14.75
C GLU A 260 3.69 -16.54 13.35
N LEU A 261 4.82 -17.25 13.27
CA LEU A 261 5.21 -18.01 12.09
C LEU A 261 4.47 -19.36 12.13
N ALA A 262 3.77 -19.70 11.05
CA ALA A 262 3.25 -21.06 10.90
C ALA A 262 4.42 -22.05 11.01
N THR A 263 4.40 -22.91 12.03
CA THR A 263 5.35 -24.02 12.06
C THR A 263 5.05 -24.91 10.86
N ALA A 264 6.03 -25.10 9.97
CA ALA A 264 5.92 -26.09 8.90
C ALA A 264 5.51 -27.41 9.55
N GLY A 265 4.33 -27.90 9.21
CA GLY A 265 3.65 -28.97 9.94
C GLY A 265 4.59 -30.12 10.31
N SER A 266 4.64 -30.43 11.60
CA SER A 266 5.06 -31.76 12.01
C SER A 266 3.96 -32.76 11.59
N ARG A 267 4.23 -33.39 10.44
CA ARG A 267 3.60 -34.60 9.87
C ARG A 267 2.23 -34.46 9.21
#